data_AF-A0A1Q3BV13-F1
#
_entry.id   AF-A0A1Q3BV13-F1
#
_cell.length_a   1.000
_cell.length_b   1.000
_cell.length_c   1.000
_cell.angle_alpha   90.00
_cell.angle_beta   90.00
_cell.angle_gamma   90.00
#
_symmetry.space_group_name_H-M   'P 1'
#
loop_
_entity.id
_entity.type
_entity.pdbx_description
1 polymer ?
#
loop_
_entity_poly.entity_id
_entity_poly.type
_entity_poly.pdbx_seq_one_letter_code
_entity_poly.pdbx_strand_id
1 'polypeptide(L)'
;GELPVRYLGVPLVSIKLGQKDCQALIESIMQRVKAWASNYLSFSGQLQLILATLVSIQVFRCRTFILPVSMVKKCESILRSFLWFGLGWEIVTKKESMWVRWCDMVLLKDKSFWAVKITAASSWCWRNVLRLMECLARNLVYSIGDGRATALWLDPWINGEALITKYGTRVANDVDISLHAKVSAVIANRQWAWLRNSWDLWEIDTLVQRICIEEGPNAIHWGSKGKTFSCKAAWQGVRHILPKVAVDIVWFPDCIPKHSFYFWLTFHHAHRTTDKLRTYGVVADNQCMFRYGGLESIDHLFFGCKFTTGV
;
A
#
# COMPACT_ATOMS: atom_id res chain seq x y z
N GLY A 1 -26.52 -30.90 -15.71
CA GLY A 1 -26.35 -29.44 -15.86
C GLY A 1 -25.01 -29.19 -16.50
N GLU A 2 -24.97 -28.40 -17.57
CA GLU A 2 -23.73 -28.05 -18.27
C GLU A 2 -23.06 -26.83 -17.64
N LEU A 3 -21.73 -26.89 -17.51
CA LEU A 3 -20.88 -25.77 -17.11
C LEU A 3 -20.53 -24.92 -18.34
N PRO A 4 -20.27 -23.60 -18.21
CA PRO A 4 -20.15 -22.84 -16.96
C PRO A 4 -21.48 -22.26 -16.46
N VAL A 5 -21.76 -22.45 -15.16
CA VAL A 5 -22.91 -21.84 -14.46
C VAL A 5 -22.41 -20.70 -13.57
N ARG A 6 -23.07 -19.54 -13.59
CA ARG A 6 -22.76 -18.45 -12.65
C ARG A 6 -23.41 -18.74 -11.30
N TYR A 7 -22.60 -18.93 -10.26
CA TYR A 7 -23.07 -19.05 -8.89
C TYR A 7 -22.51 -17.90 -8.05
N LEU A 8 -23.41 -17.09 -7.49
CA LEU A 8 -23.09 -15.91 -6.68
C LEU A 8 -22.15 -14.91 -7.36
N GLY A 9 -22.40 -14.67 -8.65
CA GLY A 9 -21.64 -13.70 -9.44
C GLY A 9 -20.26 -14.17 -9.88
N VAL A 10 -19.92 -15.44 -9.68
CA VAL A 10 -18.66 -16.02 -10.18
C VAL A 10 -18.96 -17.22 -11.09
N PRO A 11 -18.31 -17.32 -12.27
CA PRO A 11 -18.48 -18.49 -13.12
C PRO A 11 -17.86 -19.71 -12.42
N LEU A 12 -18.68 -20.74 -12.18
CA LEU A 12 -18.19 -22.07 -11.84
C LEU A 12 -17.64 -22.67 -13.12
N VAL A 13 -16.31 -22.73 -13.20
CA VAL A 13 -15.60 -23.32 -14.32
C VAL A 13 -14.85 -24.54 -13.77
N SER A 14 -14.94 -25.67 -14.46
CA SER A 14 -14.16 -26.89 -14.16
C SER A 14 -12.70 -26.78 -14.60
N ILE A 15 -12.31 -25.64 -15.18
CA ILE A 15 -11.01 -25.39 -15.80
C ILE A 15 -10.37 -24.19 -15.11
N LYS A 16 -9.04 -24.15 -15.09
CA LYS A 16 -8.25 -23.00 -14.61
C LYS A 16 -8.73 -21.71 -15.28
N LEU A 17 -9.12 -20.72 -14.47
CA LEU A 17 -9.66 -19.45 -14.96
C LEU A 17 -8.70 -18.75 -15.92
N GLY A 18 -9.22 -18.39 -17.10
CA GLY A 18 -8.49 -17.63 -18.09
C GLY A 18 -8.52 -16.13 -17.80
N GLN A 19 -7.72 -15.38 -18.56
CA GLN A 19 -7.71 -13.91 -18.50
C GLN A 19 -9.07 -13.30 -18.87
N LYS A 20 -9.81 -13.91 -19.81
CA LYS A 20 -11.12 -13.43 -20.26
C LYS A 20 -12.18 -13.52 -19.15
N ASP A 21 -12.15 -14.60 -18.35
CA ASP A 21 -13.10 -14.82 -17.25
C ASP A 21 -12.90 -13.84 -16.09
N CYS A 22 -11.66 -13.36 -15.93
CA CYS A 22 -11.28 -12.41 -14.89
C CYS A 22 -11.55 -10.94 -15.28
N GLN A 23 -11.95 -10.66 -16.52
CA GLN A 23 -12.14 -9.28 -16.99
C GLN A 23 -13.24 -8.54 -16.21
N ALA A 24 -14.32 -9.24 -15.88
CA ALA A 24 -15.41 -8.68 -15.06
C ALA A 24 -14.94 -8.27 -13.64
N LEU A 25 -13.90 -8.91 -13.09
CA LEU A 25 -13.28 -8.50 -11.83
C LEU A 25 -12.60 -7.14 -11.98
N ILE A 26 -11.79 -6.99 -13.02
CA ILE A 26 -11.06 -5.76 -13.30
C ILE A 26 -12.03 -4.62 -13.50
N GLU A 27 -13.09 -4.83 -14.28
CA GLU A 27 -14.12 -3.83 -14.52
C GLU A 27 -14.84 -3.43 -13.24
N SER A 28 -15.18 -4.38 -12.37
CA SER A 28 -15.80 -4.10 -11.07
C SER A 28 -14.88 -3.28 -10.16
N ILE A 29 -13.58 -3.60 -10.13
CA ILE A 29 -12.56 -2.85 -9.38
C ILE A 29 -12.43 -1.43 -9.97
N MET A 30 -12.31 -1.31 -11.29
CA MET A 30 -12.16 -0.03 -11.98
C MET A 30 -13.38 0.87 -11.80
N GLN A 31 -14.60 0.33 -11.86
CA GLN A 31 -15.82 1.11 -11.61
C GLN A 31 -15.84 1.68 -10.19
N ARG A 32 -15.47 0.87 -9.18
CA ARG A 32 -15.37 1.34 -7.79
C ARG A 32 -14.30 2.40 -7.60
N VAL A 33 -13.11 2.19 -8.18
CA VAL A 33 -12.03 3.18 -8.17
C VAL A 33 -12.47 4.50 -8.80
N LYS A 34 -13.15 4.45 -9.96
CA LYS A 34 -13.71 5.65 -10.62
C LYS A 34 -14.77 6.34 -9.77
N ALA A 35 -15.68 5.59 -9.15
CA ALA A 35 -16.71 6.14 -8.28
C ALA A 35 -16.14 6.77 -6.99
N TRP A 36 -15.03 6.25 -6.46
CA TRP A 36 -14.37 6.89 -5.31
C TRP A 36 -13.50 8.08 -5.71
N ALA A 37 -12.98 8.10 -6.93
CA ALA A 37 -12.30 9.27 -7.47
C ALA A 37 -13.21 10.50 -7.55
N SER A 38 -14.52 10.30 -7.72
CA SER A 38 -15.51 11.37 -7.72
C SER A 38 -16.02 11.78 -6.32
N ASN A 39 -15.69 11.04 -5.26
CA ASN A 39 -16.23 11.27 -3.91
C ASN A 39 -15.17 11.85 -2.96
N TYR A 40 -15.55 12.84 -2.14
CA TYR A 40 -14.68 13.58 -1.22
C TYR A 40 -14.19 12.77 0.02
N LEU A 41 -13.53 11.63 -0.19
CA LEU A 41 -13.06 10.74 0.89
C LEU A 41 -11.70 11.14 1.52
N SER A 42 -11.48 10.73 2.77
CA SER A 42 -10.20 10.87 3.48
C SER A 42 -9.16 9.82 3.02
N PHE A 43 -7.83 10.02 3.16
CA PHE A 43 -6.83 9.00 2.77
C PHE A 43 -6.96 7.77 3.64
N SER A 44 -7.13 7.94 4.95
CA SER A 44 -7.47 6.82 5.84
C SER A 44 -8.75 6.14 5.36
N GLY A 45 -9.78 6.90 4.95
CA GLY A 45 -11.00 6.35 4.35
C GLY A 45 -10.79 5.65 2.99
N GLN A 46 -9.87 6.11 2.15
CA GLN A 46 -9.54 5.50 0.86
C GLN A 46 -8.65 4.28 1.00
N LEU A 47 -7.64 4.34 1.85
CA LEU A 47 -6.81 3.20 2.21
C LEU A 47 -7.69 2.16 2.90
N GLN A 48 -8.56 2.57 3.81
CA GLN A 48 -9.57 1.70 4.41
C GLN A 48 -10.55 1.16 3.37
N LEU A 49 -11.01 1.94 2.38
CA LEU A 49 -11.87 1.42 1.31
C LEU A 49 -11.12 0.47 0.39
N ILE A 50 -9.88 0.78 0.02
CA ILE A 50 -9.01 -0.10 -0.77
C ILE A 50 -8.81 -1.41 0.00
N LEU A 51 -8.46 -1.36 1.28
CA LEU A 51 -8.23 -2.53 2.12
C LEU A 51 -9.53 -3.29 2.44
N ALA A 52 -10.60 -2.58 2.80
CA ALA A 52 -11.87 -3.18 3.22
C ALA A 52 -12.76 -3.61 2.06
N THR A 53 -12.56 -3.09 0.84
CA THR A 53 -13.42 -3.41 -0.31
C THR A 53 -12.65 -3.92 -1.52
N LEU A 54 -11.55 -3.32 -1.96
CA LEU A 54 -10.82 -3.85 -3.14
C LEU A 54 -9.98 -5.08 -2.78
N VAL A 55 -9.26 -5.02 -1.66
CA VAL A 55 -8.52 -6.16 -1.12
C VAL A 55 -9.50 -7.21 -0.63
N SER A 56 -10.65 -6.87 -0.03
CA SER A 56 -11.65 -7.89 0.32
C SER A 56 -12.33 -8.52 -0.90
N ILE A 57 -12.61 -7.79 -1.98
CA ILE A 57 -13.10 -8.36 -3.25
C ILE A 57 -12.06 -9.30 -3.84
N GLN A 58 -10.77 -8.90 -3.82
CA GLN A 58 -9.68 -9.76 -4.25
C GLN A 58 -9.55 -10.99 -3.36
N VAL A 59 -9.55 -10.85 -2.04
CA VAL A 59 -9.45 -11.95 -1.07
C VAL A 59 -10.65 -12.89 -1.17
N PHE A 60 -11.86 -12.38 -1.30
CA PHE A 60 -13.06 -13.19 -1.51
C PHE A 60 -12.93 -14.01 -2.79
N ARG A 61 -12.53 -13.39 -3.90
CA ARG A 61 -12.36 -14.12 -5.17
C ARG A 61 -11.15 -15.05 -5.15
N CYS A 62 -10.07 -14.71 -4.45
CA CYS A 62 -8.93 -15.59 -4.21
C CYS A 62 -9.31 -16.80 -3.37
N ARG A 63 -10.16 -16.62 -2.34
CA ARG A 63 -10.70 -17.73 -1.54
C ARG A 63 -11.53 -18.69 -2.37
N THR A 64 -12.29 -18.17 -3.33
CA THR A 64 -13.12 -19.01 -4.18
C THR A 64 -12.36 -19.56 -5.38
N PHE A 65 -11.35 -18.83 -5.91
CA PHE A 65 -10.63 -19.18 -7.14
C PHE A 65 -9.20 -18.65 -7.17
N ILE A 66 -8.28 -19.37 -7.82
CA ILE A 66 -6.95 -18.83 -8.11
C ILE A 66 -7.00 -17.83 -9.26
N LEU A 67 -6.65 -16.59 -8.98
CA LEU A 67 -6.49 -15.56 -9.99
C LEU A 67 -5.15 -15.74 -10.73
N PRO A 68 -5.12 -15.64 -12.08
CA PRO A 68 -3.86 -15.60 -12.82
C PRO A 68 -2.96 -14.47 -12.33
N VAL A 69 -1.65 -14.73 -12.26
CA VAL A 69 -0.64 -13.72 -11.82
C VAL A 69 -0.72 -12.45 -12.66
N SER A 70 -1.04 -12.56 -13.94
CA SER A 70 -1.26 -11.40 -14.83
C SER A 70 -2.42 -10.52 -14.37
N MET A 71 -3.49 -11.10 -13.81
CA MET A 71 -4.66 -10.37 -13.32
C MET A 71 -4.37 -9.69 -11.99
N VAL A 72 -3.66 -10.37 -11.09
CA VAL A 72 -3.18 -9.77 -9.83
C VAL A 72 -2.30 -8.56 -10.16
N LYS A 73 -1.35 -8.70 -11.08
CA LYS A 73 -0.47 -7.59 -11.52
C LYS A 73 -1.26 -6.41 -12.11
N LYS A 74 -2.31 -6.66 -12.91
CA LYS A 74 -3.18 -5.59 -13.44
C LYS A 74 -3.95 -4.87 -12.33
N CYS A 75 -4.53 -5.60 -11.40
CA CYS A 75 -5.24 -5.00 -10.26
C CYS A 75 -4.29 -4.18 -9.39
N GLU A 76 -3.10 -4.70 -9.10
CA GLU A 76 -2.06 -3.95 -8.39
C GLU A 76 -1.66 -2.68 -9.15
N SER A 77 -1.55 -2.71 -10.48
CA SER A 77 -1.23 -1.52 -11.29
C SER A 77 -2.30 -0.43 -11.15
N ILE A 78 -3.58 -0.80 -11.13
CA ILE A 78 -4.69 0.15 -10.96
C ILE A 78 -4.64 0.76 -9.56
N LEU A 79 -4.50 -0.07 -8.52
CA LEU A 79 -4.35 0.40 -7.14
C LEU A 79 -3.16 1.34 -6.98
N ARG A 80 -2.04 1.04 -7.64
CA ARG A 80 -0.83 1.87 -7.63
C ARG A 80 -1.01 3.20 -8.31
N SER A 81 -1.72 3.24 -9.44
CA SER A 81 -2.05 4.49 -10.12
C SER A 81 -2.95 5.40 -9.28
N PHE A 82 -3.80 4.80 -8.44
CA PHE A 82 -4.72 5.54 -7.57
C PHE A 82 -4.05 6.15 -6.33
N LEU A 83 -2.88 5.65 -5.93
CA LEU A 83 -2.22 6.07 -4.70
C LEU A 83 -1.26 7.25 -4.90
N TRP A 84 -1.27 7.93 -6.05
CA TRP A 84 -0.59 9.20 -6.36
C TRP A 84 0.87 9.37 -5.87
N PHE A 85 1.57 8.29 -5.47
CA PHE A 85 2.94 8.33 -4.96
C PHE A 85 3.90 8.95 -5.97
N GLY A 86 3.66 8.71 -7.27
CA GLY A 86 4.44 9.31 -8.35
C GLY A 86 4.34 10.84 -8.35
N LEU A 87 3.16 11.41 -8.13
CA LEU A 87 2.98 12.85 -8.08
C LEU A 87 3.71 13.47 -6.88
N GLY A 88 3.56 12.88 -5.70
CA GLY A 88 4.27 13.35 -4.51
C GLY A 88 5.80 13.26 -4.67
N TRP A 89 6.30 12.15 -5.23
CA TRP A 89 7.70 11.98 -5.56
C TRP A 89 8.20 13.06 -6.52
N GLU A 90 7.48 13.32 -7.62
CA GLU A 90 7.87 14.31 -8.62
C GLU A 90 7.95 15.73 -8.07
N ILE A 91 7.07 16.10 -7.14
CA ILE A 91 7.13 17.39 -6.42
C ILE A 91 8.38 17.45 -5.55
N VAL A 92 8.63 16.41 -4.74
CA VAL A 92 9.76 16.37 -3.81
C VAL A 92 11.09 16.41 -4.55
N THR A 93 11.22 15.68 -5.66
CA THR A 93 12.43 15.71 -6.50
C THR A 93 12.49 16.91 -7.44
N LYS A 94 11.52 17.82 -7.39
CA LYS A 94 11.41 18.98 -8.28
C LYS A 94 11.59 18.62 -9.75
N LYS A 95 10.94 17.53 -10.18
CA LYS A 95 11.04 17.06 -11.57
C LYS A 95 10.65 18.19 -12.52
N GLU A 96 11.42 18.38 -13.58
CA GLU A 96 11.13 19.38 -14.60
C GLU A 96 9.89 18.99 -15.41
N SER A 97 8.72 19.31 -14.89
CA SER A 97 7.44 19.14 -15.57
C SER A 97 6.56 20.37 -15.36
N MET A 98 5.71 20.66 -16.35
CA MET A 98 4.74 21.77 -16.24
C MET A 98 3.82 21.60 -15.03
N TRP A 99 3.47 20.35 -14.71
CA TRP A 99 2.64 20.04 -13.55
C TRP A 99 3.36 20.35 -12.23
N VAL A 100 4.62 19.96 -12.06
CA VAL A 100 5.40 20.29 -10.85
C VAL A 100 5.57 21.80 -10.72
N ARG A 101 5.91 22.50 -11.81
CA ARG A 101 6.04 23.97 -11.81
C ARG A 101 4.72 24.66 -11.44
N TRP A 102 3.59 24.17 -11.96
CA TRP A 102 2.27 24.69 -11.61
C TRP A 102 1.94 24.42 -10.14
N CYS A 103 2.24 23.23 -9.62
CA CYS A 103 2.07 22.91 -8.20
C CYS A 103 2.90 23.85 -7.32
N ASP A 104 4.16 24.11 -7.69
CA ASP A 104 5.04 25.02 -6.96
C ASP A 104 4.47 26.45 -6.90
N MET A 105 4.06 26.98 -8.05
CA MET A 105 3.53 28.34 -8.16
C MET A 105 2.14 28.52 -7.52
N VAL A 106 1.24 27.56 -7.70
CA VAL A 106 -0.19 27.72 -7.36
C VAL A 106 -0.55 27.07 -6.02
N LEU A 107 -0.05 25.85 -5.77
CA LEU A 107 -0.41 25.07 -4.60
C LEU A 107 0.55 25.29 -3.42
N LEU A 108 1.85 25.31 -3.69
CA LEU A 108 2.88 25.50 -2.67
C LEU A 108 3.10 26.98 -2.37
N LYS A 109 3.08 27.85 -3.39
CA LYS A 109 3.32 29.30 -3.26
C LYS A 109 4.65 29.56 -2.54
N ASP A 110 5.73 28.98 -3.07
CA ASP A 110 7.10 29.02 -2.52
C ASP A 110 7.28 28.39 -1.13
N LYS A 111 6.28 27.69 -0.61
CA LYS A 111 6.41 26.93 0.64
C LYS A 111 7.00 25.55 0.37
N SER A 112 7.76 25.01 1.33
CA SER A 112 8.18 23.61 1.26
C SER A 112 6.95 22.71 1.24
N PHE A 113 6.96 21.68 0.39
CA PHE A 113 5.94 20.64 0.33
C PHE A 113 5.63 20.06 1.72
N TRP A 114 6.66 19.93 2.55
CA TRP A 114 6.60 19.38 3.91
C TRP A 114 5.94 20.31 4.93
N ALA A 115 5.85 21.61 4.63
CA ALA A 115 5.26 22.62 5.51
C ALA A 115 3.78 22.92 5.19
N VAL A 116 3.22 22.33 4.12
CA VAL A 116 1.86 22.61 3.67
C VAL A 116 0.83 21.87 4.54
N LYS A 117 -0.16 22.63 5.04
CA LYS A 117 -1.30 22.07 5.78
C LYS A 117 -2.45 21.71 4.85
N ILE A 118 -3.11 20.60 5.13
CA ILE A 118 -4.34 20.21 4.45
C ILE A 118 -5.47 21.15 4.89
N THR A 119 -6.05 21.89 3.95
CA THR A 119 -7.16 22.82 4.22
C THR A 119 -8.46 22.34 3.58
N ALA A 120 -9.60 22.81 4.09
CA ALA A 120 -10.92 22.54 3.52
C ALA A 120 -11.12 23.14 2.11
N ALA A 121 -10.28 24.10 1.71
CA ALA A 121 -10.27 24.67 0.35
C ALA A 121 -9.40 23.85 -0.65
N SER A 122 -8.56 22.93 -0.15
CA SER A 122 -7.69 22.13 -1.02
C SER A 122 -8.50 21.19 -1.89
N SER A 123 -8.14 21.05 -3.17
CA SER A 123 -8.76 20.06 -4.06
C SER A 123 -8.57 18.65 -3.54
N TRP A 124 -9.52 17.75 -3.82
CA TRP A 124 -9.47 16.38 -3.33
C TRP A 124 -8.18 15.65 -3.74
N CYS A 125 -7.74 15.82 -4.99
CA CYS A 125 -6.49 15.24 -5.49
C CYS A 125 -5.28 15.75 -4.68
N TRP A 126 -5.22 17.07 -4.45
CA TRP A 126 -4.14 17.68 -3.65
C TRP A 126 -4.12 17.16 -2.21
N ARG A 127 -5.28 17.03 -1.56
CA ARG A 127 -5.35 16.43 -0.21
C ARG A 127 -4.78 15.03 -0.20
N ASN A 128 -5.00 14.22 -1.24
CA ASN A 128 -4.48 12.87 -1.28
C ASN A 128 -2.97 12.85 -1.52
N VAL A 129 -2.42 13.74 -2.35
CA VAL A 129 -0.96 13.93 -2.46
C VAL A 129 -0.35 14.30 -1.11
N LEU A 130 -0.95 15.27 -0.39
CA LEU A 130 -0.47 15.69 0.93
C LEU A 130 -0.59 14.59 1.99
N ARG A 131 -1.63 13.76 1.96
CA ARG A 131 -1.77 12.65 2.94
C ARG A 131 -0.74 11.54 2.76
N LEU A 132 -0.10 11.46 1.59
CA LEU A 132 1.00 10.52 1.34
C LEU A 132 2.35 11.04 1.85
N MET A 133 2.42 12.30 2.31
CA MET A 133 3.66 12.92 2.76
C MET A 133 4.39 12.08 3.80
N GLU A 134 3.71 11.61 4.85
CA GLU A 134 4.37 10.78 5.87
C GLU A 134 4.96 9.48 5.31
N CYS A 135 4.23 8.83 4.40
CA CYS A 135 4.72 7.62 3.74
C CYS A 135 5.91 7.91 2.82
N LEU A 136 5.91 9.05 2.12
CA LEU A 136 7.04 9.50 1.31
C LEU A 136 8.25 9.77 2.22
N ALA A 137 8.09 10.60 3.25
CA ALA A 137 9.14 10.99 4.19
C ALA A 137 9.89 9.77 4.76
N ARG A 138 9.16 8.75 5.24
CA ARG A 138 9.76 7.52 5.79
C ARG A 138 10.60 6.71 4.81
N ASN A 139 10.35 6.86 3.51
CA ASN A 139 11.04 6.12 2.46
C ASN A 139 12.03 6.99 1.68
N LEU A 140 12.16 8.27 1.99
CA LEU A 140 13.11 9.17 1.33
C LEU A 140 14.47 9.06 2.01
N VAL A 141 15.50 8.89 1.21
CA VAL A 141 16.90 8.89 1.66
C VAL A 141 17.61 10.05 0.97
N TYR A 142 18.03 11.02 1.77
CA TYR A 142 18.74 12.21 1.29
C TYR A 142 20.24 11.97 1.30
N SER A 143 20.88 12.25 0.16
CA SER A 143 22.32 12.37 0.02
C SER A 143 22.65 13.86 -0.07
N ILE A 144 23.31 14.38 0.97
CA ILE A 144 23.64 15.80 1.07
C ILE A 144 24.96 16.05 0.34
N GLY A 145 24.89 16.85 -0.72
CA GLY A 145 26.06 17.37 -1.43
C GLY A 145 26.32 18.83 -1.04
N ASP A 146 26.15 19.76 -1.99
CA ASP A 146 26.30 21.20 -1.75
C ASP A 146 25.28 21.84 -0.78
N GLY A 147 24.19 21.12 -0.47
CA GLY A 147 23.17 21.53 0.50
C GLY A 147 22.21 22.60 0.01
N ARG A 148 22.28 23.03 -1.27
CA ARG A 148 21.48 24.16 -1.77
C ARG A 148 20.05 23.79 -2.12
N ALA A 149 19.82 22.53 -2.50
CA ALA A 149 18.50 22.07 -2.91
C ALA A 149 17.57 21.78 -1.71
N THR A 150 18.15 21.35 -0.59
CA THR A 150 17.41 20.86 0.59
C THR A 150 17.18 22.00 1.59
N ALA A 151 15.93 22.17 2.04
CA ALA A 151 15.60 23.10 3.11
C ALA A 151 16.06 22.53 4.46
N LEU A 152 16.79 23.34 5.23
CA LEU A 152 17.41 22.93 6.48
C LEU A 152 16.38 22.45 7.50
N TRP A 153 15.33 23.26 7.70
CA TRP A 153 14.36 23.06 8.78
C TRP A 153 13.13 22.27 8.36
N LEU A 154 12.75 22.40 7.08
CA LEU A 154 11.45 21.96 6.58
C LEU A 154 11.51 20.60 5.90
N ASP A 155 12.64 20.23 5.29
CA ASP A 155 12.73 18.95 4.58
C ASP A 155 13.08 17.81 5.55
N PRO A 156 12.55 16.59 5.33
CA PRO A 156 12.74 15.43 6.19
C PRO A 156 14.08 14.71 5.91
N TRP A 157 15.17 15.46 5.86
CA TRP A 157 16.47 14.96 5.39
C TRP A 157 17.25 14.17 6.45
N ILE A 158 16.82 14.20 7.71
CA ILE A 158 17.39 13.40 8.80
C ILE A 158 16.41 12.26 9.10
N ASN A 159 16.70 11.06 8.59
CA ASN A 159 15.91 9.84 8.83
C ASN A 159 14.39 9.97 8.53
N GLY A 160 14.01 10.81 7.57
CA GLY A 160 12.61 11.00 7.21
C GLY A 160 11.84 11.95 8.14
N GLU A 161 12.53 12.74 8.96
CA GLU A 161 11.93 13.73 9.85
C GLU A 161 12.51 15.12 9.64
N ALA A 162 11.65 16.14 9.63
CA ALA A 162 12.05 17.55 9.51
C ALA A 162 12.45 18.09 10.89
N LEU A 163 13.55 18.85 10.95
CA LEU A 163 14.05 19.41 12.21
C LEU A 163 13.01 20.25 12.94
N ILE A 164 12.21 21.03 12.22
CA ILE A 164 11.14 21.85 12.81
C ILE A 164 10.02 21.01 13.44
N THR A 165 9.79 19.81 12.93
CA THR A 165 8.75 18.90 13.45
C THR A 165 9.24 18.25 14.75
N LYS A 166 10.51 17.88 14.81
CA LYS A 166 11.11 17.24 16.00
C LYS A 166 11.40 18.23 17.13
N TYR A 167 11.99 19.37 16.81
CA TYR A 167 12.51 20.33 17.80
C TYR A 167 11.72 21.64 17.91
N GLY A 168 10.75 21.86 17.03
CA GLY A 168 9.97 23.10 16.96
C GLY A 168 10.73 24.25 16.31
N THR A 169 10.16 25.46 16.37
CA THR A 169 10.74 26.67 15.76
C THR A 169 11.85 27.30 16.58
N ARG A 170 11.99 26.94 17.87
CA ARG A 170 12.97 27.54 18.79
C ARG A 170 14.40 27.31 18.33
N VAL A 171 14.72 26.10 17.86
CA VAL A 171 16.07 25.76 17.39
C VAL A 171 16.56 26.64 16.24
N ALA A 172 15.67 27.17 15.40
CA ALA A 172 16.04 28.08 14.32
C ALA A 172 16.39 29.48 14.85
N ASN A 173 15.67 29.93 15.88
CA ASN A 173 15.92 31.22 16.54
C ASN A 173 17.22 31.18 17.35
N ASP A 174 17.52 30.05 18.00
CA ASP A 174 18.74 29.89 18.81
C ASP A 174 20.02 30.06 17.99
N VAL A 175 20.01 29.70 16.70
CA VAL A 175 21.15 29.84 15.78
C VAL A 175 21.07 31.08 14.88
N ASP A 176 20.01 31.87 15.00
CA ASP A 176 19.71 33.02 14.12
C ASP A 176 19.72 32.67 12.61
N ILE A 177 19.17 31.49 12.27
CA ILE A 177 19.05 31.02 10.88
C ILE A 177 17.59 31.04 10.47
N SER A 178 17.30 31.69 9.32
CA SER A 178 15.95 31.75 8.74
C SER A 178 15.30 30.36 8.60
N LEU A 179 13.99 30.27 8.86
CA LEU A 179 13.19 29.05 8.64
C LEU A 179 13.21 28.56 7.18
N HIS A 180 13.53 29.43 6.24
CA HIS A 180 13.65 29.10 4.82
C HIS A 180 15.09 28.79 4.38
N ALA A 181 16.04 28.76 5.32
CA ALA A 181 17.43 28.45 5.03
C ALA A 181 17.61 27.06 4.41
N LYS A 182 18.68 26.94 3.63
CA LYS A 182 19.12 25.71 3.00
C LYS A 182 20.16 25.01 3.86
N VAL A 183 20.33 23.71 3.66
CA VAL A 183 21.35 22.92 4.36
C VAL A 183 22.76 23.48 4.12
N SER A 184 23.00 24.13 2.99
CA SER A 184 24.26 24.83 2.70
C SER A 184 24.64 25.90 3.73
N ALA A 185 23.69 26.43 4.52
CA ALA A 185 23.97 27.43 5.56
C ALA A 185 24.77 26.85 6.75
N VAL A 186 24.72 25.54 6.96
CA VAL A 186 25.39 24.82 8.05
C VAL A 186 26.51 23.91 7.53
N ILE A 187 27.00 24.17 6.32
CA ILE A 187 28.11 23.44 5.70
C ILE A 187 29.24 24.42 5.43
N ALA A 188 30.41 24.17 6.04
CA ALA A 188 31.64 24.89 5.76
C ALA A 188 32.77 23.89 5.51
N ASN A 189 33.55 24.07 4.44
CA ASN A 189 34.66 23.18 4.07
C ASN A 189 34.28 21.68 4.04
N ARG A 190 33.07 21.36 3.56
CA ARG A 190 32.50 19.99 3.55
C ARG A 190 32.40 19.34 4.93
N GLN A 191 32.27 20.16 5.96
CA GLN A 191 32.00 19.73 7.33
C GLN A 191 30.76 20.44 7.85
N TRP A 192 30.06 19.78 8.77
CA TRP A 192 28.93 20.37 9.47
C TRP A 192 29.42 21.46 10.43
N ALA A 193 28.90 22.66 10.26
CA ALA A 193 29.28 23.85 11.02
C ALA A 193 28.08 24.35 11.85
N TRP A 194 27.65 23.52 12.81
CA TRP A 194 26.56 23.87 13.73
C TRP A 194 27.05 24.64 14.95
N LEU A 195 26.26 25.62 15.40
CA LEU A 195 26.44 26.26 16.70
C LEU A 195 25.89 25.33 17.79
N ARG A 196 26.64 25.12 18.88
CA ARG A 196 26.29 24.23 19.99
C ARG A 196 25.87 25.01 21.24
N ASN A 197 24.99 26.00 21.07
CA ASN A 197 24.55 26.89 22.15
C ASN A 197 23.28 26.43 22.89
N SER A 198 22.59 25.40 22.38
CA SER A 198 21.50 24.72 23.09
C SER A 198 21.66 23.20 23.03
N TRP A 199 20.99 22.47 23.94
CA TRP A 199 21.02 21.02 23.98
C TRP A 199 20.47 20.39 22.70
N ASP A 200 19.38 20.93 22.18
CA ASP A 200 18.77 20.48 20.92
C ASP A 200 19.76 20.57 19.76
N LEU A 201 20.55 21.66 19.69
CA LEU A 201 21.55 21.84 18.65
C LEU A 201 22.76 20.92 18.82
N TRP A 202 23.13 20.59 20.06
CA TRP A 202 24.15 19.57 20.30
C TRP A 202 23.69 18.17 19.84
N GLU A 203 22.41 17.83 20.08
CA GLU A 203 21.84 16.59 19.57
C GLU A 203 21.77 16.59 18.05
N ILE A 204 21.31 17.69 17.43
CA ILE A 204 21.27 17.85 15.96
C ILE A 204 22.67 17.67 15.38
N ASP A 205 23.68 18.34 15.93
CA ASP A 205 25.05 18.21 15.46
C ASP A 205 25.52 16.75 15.56
N THR A 206 25.32 16.10 16.71
CA THR A 206 25.66 14.69 16.90
C THR A 206 24.98 13.75 15.91
N LEU A 207 23.73 14.04 15.54
CA LEU A 207 22.98 13.29 14.53
C LEU A 207 23.56 13.51 13.12
N VAL A 208 23.85 14.76 12.75
CA VAL A 208 24.34 15.07 11.40
C VAL A 208 25.79 14.65 11.18
N GLN A 209 26.61 14.54 12.22
CA GLN A 209 27.98 13.98 12.09
C GLN A 209 28.00 12.55 11.53
N ARG A 210 26.87 11.83 11.58
CA ARG A 210 26.72 10.50 10.96
C ARG A 210 26.44 10.55 9.45
N ILE A 211 26.12 11.73 8.93
CA ILE A 211 25.78 11.97 7.53
C ILE A 211 27.03 12.50 6.82
N CYS A 212 27.54 11.72 5.85
CA CYS A 212 28.66 12.14 5.02
C CYS A 212 28.20 13.17 3.97
N ILE A 213 28.93 14.27 3.85
CA ILE A 213 28.71 15.27 2.79
C ILE A 213 29.42 14.79 1.52
N GLU A 214 28.67 14.64 0.43
CA GLU A 214 29.14 14.05 -0.83
C GLU A 214 29.66 15.12 -1.81
N GLU A 215 30.48 14.69 -2.78
CA GLU A 215 30.88 15.56 -3.88
C GLU A 215 29.76 15.69 -4.91
N GLY A 216 29.30 16.92 -5.15
CA GLY A 216 28.32 17.24 -6.18
C GLY A 216 26.97 17.75 -5.64
N PRO A 217 25.91 17.73 -6.47
CA PRO A 217 24.59 18.20 -6.07
C PRO A 217 23.90 17.22 -5.12
N ASN A 218 22.93 17.70 -4.34
CA ASN A 218 22.07 16.83 -3.54
C ASN A 218 21.36 15.78 -4.40
N ALA A 219 21.20 14.58 -3.84
CA ALA A 219 20.41 13.51 -4.44
C ALA A 219 19.36 12.97 -3.45
N ILE A 220 18.23 12.54 -3.99
CA ILE A 220 17.14 11.93 -3.21
C ILE A 220 16.89 10.52 -3.77
N HIS A 221 16.88 9.54 -2.88
CA HIS A 221 16.71 8.11 -3.20
C HIS A 221 15.48 7.52 -2.53
N TRP A 222 15.02 6.36 -3.02
CA TRP A 222 13.88 5.65 -2.45
C TRP A 222 14.31 4.41 -1.66
N GLY A 223 14.04 4.40 -0.37
CA GLY A 223 14.25 3.30 0.59
C GLY A 223 15.71 3.07 0.98
N SER A 224 16.64 3.13 0.03
CA SER A 224 18.07 3.07 0.30
C SER A 224 18.85 3.92 -0.69
N LYS A 225 20.04 4.39 -0.30
CA LYS A 225 20.94 5.16 -1.15
C LYS A 225 21.18 4.46 -2.50
N GLY A 226 21.13 5.22 -3.59
CA GLY A 226 21.31 4.73 -4.97
C GLY A 226 20.08 4.09 -5.63
N LYS A 227 19.01 3.78 -4.88
CA LYS A 227 17.79 3.22 -5.48
C LYS A 227 16.88 4.31 -6.05
N THR A 228 16.34 4.05 -7.24
CA THR A 228 15.39 4.91 -7.92
C THR A 228 13.96 4.65 -7.45
N PHE A 229 13.14 5.69 -7.51
CA PHE A 229 11.72 5.57 -7.21
C PHE A 229 11.01 4.76 -8.29
N SER A 230 10.08 3.91 -7.84
CA SER A 230 9.01 3.42 -8.69
C SER A 230 7.75 3.30 -7.87
N CYS A 231 6.58 3.48 -8.51
CA CYS A 231 5.31 3.22 -7.85
C CYS A 231 5.20 1.77 -7.33
N LYS A 232 6.09 0.85 -7.76
CA LYS A 232 6.11 -0.56 -7.35
C LYS A 232 6.74 -0.68 -6.00
N ALA A 233 7.95 -0.14 -5.88
CA ALA A 233 8.68 -0.08 -4.64
C ALA A 233 7.86 0.66 -3.58
N ALA A 234 7.24 1.78 -3.95
CA ALA A 234 6.38 2.54 -3.03
C ALA A 234 5.18 1.73 -2.51
N TRP A 235 4.47 1.05 -3.40
CA TRP A 235 3.35 0.20 -3.00
C TRP A 235 3.76 -0.99 -2.14
N GLN A 236 4.89 -1.62 -2.45
CA GLN A 236 5.40 -2.74 -1.64
C GLN A 236 5.78 -2.29 -0.22
N GLY A 237 6.26 -1.04 -0.05
CA GLY A 237 6.59 -0.49 1.27
C GLY A 237 5.37 -0.16 2.14
N VAL A 238 4.19 0.06 1.54
CA VAL A 238 2.97 0.45 2.28
C VAL A 238 1.98 -0.71 2.42
N ARG A 239 2.00 -1.69 1.51
CA ARG A 239 1.05 -2.80 1.58
C ARG A 239 1.38 -3.75 2.73
N HIS A 240 0.34 -4.30 3.34
CA HIS A 240 0.49 -5.48 4.19
C HIS A 240 0.72 -6.72 3.32
N ILE A 241 1.86 -7.40 3.51
CA ILE A 241 2.16 -8.66 2.84
C ILE A 241 1.52 -9.79 3.65
N LEU A 242 0.59 -10.51 3.04
CA LEU A 242 0.02 -11.74 3.60
C LEU A 242 0.95 -12.93 3.33
N PRO A 243 0.99 -13.93 4.23
CA PRO A 243 1.81 -15.12 4.04
C PRO A 243 1.44 -15.85 2.75
N LYS A 244 2.46 -16.41 2.09
CA LYS A 244 2.27 -17.19 0.87
C LYS A 244 1.55 -18.50 1.23
N VAL A 245 0.37 -18.71 0.66
CA VAL A 245 -0.36 -19.98 0.80
C VAL A 245 0.33 -21.04 -0.07
N ALA A 246 0.38 -22.29 0.40
CA ALA A 246 0.97 -23.43 -0.31
C ALA A 246 0.10 -23.88 -1.50
N VAL A 247 -0.02 -23.00 -2.49
CA VAL A 247 -0.83 -23.19 -3.71
C VAL A 247 -0.43 -24.45 -4.47
N ASP A 248 0.85 -24.82 -4.42
CA ASP A 248 1.43 -25.92 -5.17
C ASP A 248 0.94 -27.30 -4.69
N ILE A 249 0.48 -27.42 -3.43
CA ILE A 249 -0.13 -28.65 -2.90
C ILE A 249 -1.53 -28.85 -3.51
N VAL A 250 -2.24 -27.76 -3.77
CA VAL A 250 -3.61 -27.79 -4.26
C VAL A 250 -3.65 -27.87 -5.78
N TRP A 251 -2.72 -27.18 -6.46
CA TRP A 251 -2.73 -27.01 -7.91
C TRP A 251 -1.40 -27.44 -8.53
N PHE A 252 -1.32 -28.70 -8.93
CA PHE A 252 -0.17 -29.33 -9.59
C PHE A 252 -0.55 -29.82 -11.01
N PRO A 253 0.41 -30.16 -11.90
CA PRO A 253 0.14 -30.42 -13.31
C PRO A 253 -0.96 -31.46 -13.58
N ASP A 254 -0.97 -32.55 -12.82
CA ASP A 254 -1.92 -33.67 -12.99
C ASP A 254 -3.09 -33.62 -12.00
N CYS A 255 -3.33 -32.46 -11.38
CA CYS A 255 -4.40 -32.33 -10.40
C CYS A 255 -5.78 -32.39 -11.09
N ILE A 256 -6.69 -33.19 -10.54
CA ILE A 256 -8.07 -33.21 -11.03
C ILE A 256 -8.74 -31.92 -10.56
N PRO A 257 -9.15 -31.01 -11.47
CA PRO A 257 -9.56 -29.65 -11.09
C PRO A 257 -10.68 -29.60 -10.05
N LYS A 258 -11.63 -30.55 -10.12
CA LYS A 258 -12.71 -30.68 -9.14
C LYS A 258 -12.18 -30.94 -7.73
N HIS A 259 -11.24 -31.87 -7.57
CA HIS A 259 -10.67 -32.22 -6.26
C HIS A 259 -9.78 -31.10 -5.73
N SER A 260 -8.95 -30.50 -6.58
CA SER A 260 -8.15 -29.31 -6.24
C SER A 260 -9.02 -28.15 -5.79
N PHE A 261 -10.16 -27.93 -6.43
CA PHE A 261 -11.11 -26.90 -6.01
C PHE A 261 -11.70 -27.17 -4.63
N TYR A 262 -12.14 -28.39 -4.34
CA TYR A 262 -12.61 -28.74 -2.99
C TYR A 262 -11.50 -28.63 -1.95
N PHE A 263 -10.29 -29.06 -2.30
CA PHE A 263 -9.13 -28.97 -1.41
C PHE A 263 -8.73 -27.51 -1.15
N TRP A 264 -8.82 -26.63 -2.15
CA TRP A 264 -8.66 -25.18 -2.02
C TRP A 264 -9.64 -24.57 -1.02
N LEU A 265 -10.92 -24.96 -1.12
CA LEU A 265 -11.96 -24.52 -0.18
C LEU A 265 -11.69 -25.03 1.25
N THR A 266 -11.07 -26.21 1.40
CA THR A 266 -10.69 -26.76 2.70
C THR A 266 -9.62 -25.90 3.37
N PHE A 267 -8.53 -25.55 2.65
CA PHE A 267 -7.47 -24.67 3.17
C PHE A 267 -7.97 -23.30 3.62
N HIS A 268 -9.03 -22.80 2.98
CA HIS A 268 -9.62 -21.51 3.32
C HIS A 268 -10.81 -21.60 4.28
N HIS A 269 -11.14 -22.79 4.79
CA HIS A 269 -12.36 -23.06 5.55
C HIS A 269 -13.60 -22.44 4.89
N ALA A 270 -13.68 -22.49 3.56
CA ALA A 270 -14.68 -21.80 2.76
C ALA A 270 -15.82 -22.71 2.27
N HIS A 271 -15.79 -24.01 2.59
CA HIS A 271 -16.94 -24.90 2.34
C HIS A 271 -18.20 -24.41 3.05
N ARG A 272 -19.34 -24.55 2.39
CA ARG A 272 -20.67 -24.18 2.90
C ARG A 272 -21.36 -25.39 3.53
N THR A 273 -20.74 -25.90 4.57
CA THR A 273 -21.30 -26.98 5.38
C THR A 273 -22.42 -26.46 6.27
N THR A 274 -23.39 -27.31 6.60
CA THR A 274 -24.56 -26.89 7.36
C THR A 274 -24.24 -26.47 8.79
N ASP A 275 -23.12 -26.89 9.40
CA ASP A 275 -22.59 -26.31 10.65
C ASP A 275 -22.38 -24.78 10.55
N LYS A 276 -21.78 -24.30 9.46
CA LYS A 276 -21.55 -22.87 9.22
C LYS A 276 -22.84 -22.16 8.87
N LEU A 277 -23.67 -22.76 8.02
CA LEU A 277 -24.97 -22.19 7.67
C LEU A 277 -25.88 -22.06 8.90
N ARG A 278 -25.79 -23.00 9.85
CA ARG A 278 -26.48 -22.94 11.14
C ARG A 278 -25.94 -21.80 12.02
N THR A 279 -24.62 -21.61 12.07
CA THR A 279 -24.00 -20.48 12.79
C THR A 279 -24.44 -19.14 12.20
N TYR A 280 -24.69 -19.09 10.89
CA TYR A 280 -25.24 -17.90 10.21
C TYR A 280 -26.76 -17.76 10.31
N GLY A 281 -27.46 -18.69 10.96
CA GLY A 281 -28.92 -18.66 11.11
C GLY A 281 -29.72 -18.99 9.85
N VAL A 282 -29.09 -19.59 8.83
CA VAL A 282 -29.75 -19.94 7.55
C VAL A 282 -30.52 -21.25 7.64
N VAL A 283 -30.07 -22.18 8.49
CA VAL A 283 -30.69 -23.50 8.70
C VAL A 283 -30.84 -23.77 10.19
N ALA A 284 -31.95 -24.43 10.56
CA ALA A 284 -32.28 -24.74 11.95
C ALA A 284 -31.51 -25.96 12.51
N ASP A 285 -31.18 -26.91 11.64
CA ASP A 285 -30.48 -28.14 11.97
C ASP A 285 -29.26 -28.34 11.04
N ASN A 286 -28.27 -29.07 11.53
CA ASN A 286 -27.05 -29.43 10.82
C ASN A 286 -26.76 -30.93 10.89
N GLN A 287 -27.79 -31.76 10.90
CA GLN A 287 -27.63 -33.20 10.72
C GLN A 287 -27.02 -33.53 9.36
N CYS A 288 -26.16 -34.54 9.34
CA CYS A 288 -25.55 -35.04 8.11
C CYS A 288 -26.59 -35.39 7.05
N MET A 289 -26.47 -34.79 5.86
CA MET A 289 -27.40 -35.03 4.74
C MET A 289 -27.46 -36.50 4.30
N PHE A 290 -26.37 -37.25 4.48
CA PHE A 290 -26.30 -38.68 4.15
C PHE A 290 -26.96 -39.59 5.20
N ARG A 291 -27.44 -39.04 6.32
CA ARG A 291 -28.19 -39.76 7.38
C ARG A 291 -27.44 -40.93 8.05
N TYR A 292 -26.11 -40.97 7.98
CA TYR A 292 -25.27 -41.97 8.66
C TYR A 292 -24.87 -41.60 10.09
N GLY A 293 -25.62 -40.68 10.72
CA GLY A 293 -25.37 -40.19 12.09
C GLY A 293 -24.30 -39.09 12.15
N GLY A 294 -24.46 -38.16 13.10
CA GLY A 294 -23.53 -37.05 13.34
C GLY A 294 -23.98 -35.70 12.77
N LEU A 295 -23.30 -34.65 13.20
CA LEU A 295 -23.48 -33.29 12.68
C LEU A 295 -22.59 -33.09 11.44
N GLU A 296 -23.12 -32.42 10.43
CA GLU A 296 -22.40 -32.13 9.19
C GLU A 296 -21.36 -31.02 9.43
N SER A 297 -20.10 -31.42 9.34
CA SER A 297 -18.94 -30.53 9.27
C SER A 297 -18.03 -31.00 8.13
N ILE A 298 -17.02 -30.19 7.79
CA ILE A 298 -15.97 -30.61 6.83
C ILE A 298 -15.34 -31.93 7.29
N ASP A 299 -14.94 -32.02 8.56
CA ASP A 299 -14.25 -33.19 9.08
C ASP A 299 -15.16 -34.43 9.06
N HIS A 300 -16.44 -34.26 9.38
CA HIS A 300 -17.41 -35.33 9.24
C HIS A 300 -17.57 -35.75 7.77
N LEU A 301 -17.81 -34.82 6.85
CA LEU A 301 -18.04 -35.15 5.44
C LEU A 301 -16.83 -35.84 4.78
N PHE A 302 -15.61 -35.41 5.06
CA PHE A 302 -14.40 -35.95 4.42
C PHE A 302 -13.78 -37.14 5.14
N PHE A 303 -13.86 -37.22 6.48
CA PHE A 303 -13.12 -38.21 7.27
C PHE A 303 -13.98 -39.02 8.23
N GLY A 304 -15.15 -38.52 8.63
CA GLY A 304 -15.98 -39.15 9.68
C GLY A 304 -17.27 -39.80 9.21
N CYS A 305 -17.74 -39.54 8.00
CA CYS A 305 -19.02 -40.01 7.51
C CYS A 305 -18.87 -41.42 6.95
N LYS A 306 -19.64 -42.37 7.48
CA LYS A 306 -19.61 -43.78 7.04
C LYS A 306 -19.86 -43.96 5.55
N PHE A 307 -20.62 -43.04 4.95
CA PHE A 307 -20.87 -43.02 3.50
C PHE A 307 -19.60 -42.72 2.70
N THR A 308 -18.80 -41.75 3.13
CA THR A 308 -17.60 -41.33 2.40
C THR A 308 -16.37 -42.15 2.74
N THR A 309 -16.32 -42.75 3.94
CA THR A 309 -15.27 -43.72 4.32
C THR A 309 -15.48 -45.11 3.72
N GLY A 310 -16.67 -45.39 3.17
CA GLY A 310 -17.03 -46.68 2.58
C GLY A 310 -16.80 -46.78 1.06
N VAL A 311 -16.18 -45.75 0.47
CA VAL A 311 -15.77 -45.67 -0.96
C VAL A 311 -14.26 -45.77 -1.02
#